data_AF-A0A3M2GES3-F1
#
_entry.id   AF-A0A3M2GES3-F1
#
_cell.length_a   1.000
_cell.length_b   1.000
_cell.length_c   1.000
_cell.angle_alpha   90.00
_cell.angle_beta   90.00
_cell.angle_gamma   90.00
#
_symmetry.space_group_name_H-M   'P 1'
#
loop_
_entity.id
_entity.type
_entity.pdbx_description
1 polymer ?
#
loop_
_entity_poly.entity_id
_entity_poly.type
_entity_poly.pdbx_seq_one_letter_code
_entity_poly.pdbx_strand_id
1 'polypeptide(L)'
;MAHDVHNRPNYVAVWAWLTFLLIISLAAVYLPFSQTLTVTFIFVVAAVKAFLVAANYMELRFEQQFIRYIAIIPVILFIIMTLTLIPDIGTAH
;
A
#
# COMPACT_ATOMS: atom_id res chain seq x y z
N MET A 1 -38.10 -14.44 14.43
CA MET A 1 -37.36 -14.19 13.17
C MET A 1 -35.91 -13.99 13.56
N ALA A 2 -35.10 -15.04 13.42
CA ALA A 2 -33.68 -14.98 13.74
C ALA A 2 -33.00 -14.13 12.66
N HIS A 3 -32.39 -13.01 13.05
CA HIS A 3 -31.53 -12.25 12.16
C HIS A 3 -30.21 -13.01 12.04
N ASP A 4 -30.09 -13.79 10.97
CA ASP A 4 -28.79 -14.28 10.50
C ASP A 4 -27.98 -13.05 10.07
N VAL A 5 -27.18 -12.53 11.01
CA VAL A 5 -26.15 -11.54 10.73
C VAL A 5 -25.08 -12.26 9.91
N HIS A 6 -25.28 -12.29 8.60
CA HIS A 6 -24.28 -12.75 7.66
C HIS A 6 -23.02 -11.88 7.82
N ASN A 7 -22.04 -12.41 8.54
CA ASN A 7 -20.72 -11.85 8.77
C ASN A 7 -19.92 -11.89 7.46
N ARG A 8 -20.33 -11.07 6.48
CA ARG A 8 -19.59 -10.89 5.23
C ARG A 8 -18.35 -10.05 5.58
N PRO A 9 -17.13 -10.45 5.19
CA PRO A 9 -15.95 -9.62 5.37
C PRO A 9 -16.24 -8.23 4.83
N ASN A 10 -16.05 -7.21 5.68
CA ASN A 10 -16.52 -5.86 5.37
C ASN A 10 -15.52 -5.16 4.44
N TYR A 11 -15.51 -5.52 3.16
CA TYR A 11 -14.65 -4.90 2.14
C TYR A 11 -14.87 -3.37 2.05
N VAL A 12 -16.04 -2.87 2.47
CA VAL A 12 -16.33 -1.43 2.55
C VAL A 12 -15.47 -0.75 3.62
N ALA A 13 -15.19 -1.41 4.75
CA ALA A 13 -14.31 -0.88 5.79
C ALA A 13 -12.85 -0.77 5.30
N VAL A 14 -12.39 -1.75 4.54
CA VAL A 14 -11.04 -1.78 3.96
C VAL A 14 -10.90 -0.70 2.88
N TRP A 15 -11.92 -0.56 2.03
CA TRP A 15 -11.99 0.52 1.04
C TRP A 15 -11.97 1.90 1.69
N ALA A 16 -12.69 2.09 2.80
CA ALA A 16 -12.68 3.33 3.56
C ALA A 16 -11.28 3.63 4.13
N TRP A 17 -10.58 2.62 4.64
CA TRP A 17 -9.21 2.78 5.12
C TRP A 17 -8.23 3.14 3.99
N LEU A 18 -8.33 2.50 2.83
CA LEU A 18 -7.51 2.84 1.65
C LEU A 18 -7.76 4.28 1.19
N THR A 19 -9.02 4.71 1.17
CA THR A 19 -9.41 6.08 0.82
C THR A 19 -8.88 7.08 1.83
N PHE A 20 -8.95 6.76 3.13
CA PHE A 20 -8.39 7.59 4.18
C PHE A 20 -6.86 7.73 4.07
N LEU A 21 -6.15 6.62 3.84
CA LEU A 21 -4.70 6.63 3.58
C LEU A 21 -4.35 7.41 2.30
N LEU A 22 -5.22 7.43 1.29
CA LEU A 22 -5.05 8.28 0.10
C LEU A 22 -5.11 9.75 0.48
N ILE A 23 -6.15 10.17 1.20
CA ILE A 23 -6.34 11.56 1.62
C ILE A 23 -5.15 12.03 2.47
N ILE A 24 -4.67 11.21 3.42
CA ILE A 24 -3.47 11.51 4.21
C ILE A 24 -2.25 11.69 3.31
N SER A 25 -2.04 10.78 2.37
CA SER A 25 -0.91 10.86 1.43
C SER A 25 -0.94 12.16 0.62
N LEU A 26 -2.13 12.54 0.15
CA LEU A 26 -2.32 13.75 -0.65
C LEU A 26 -2.09 15.00 0.20
N ALA A 27 -2.63 15.05 1.42
CA ALA A 27 -2.42 16.15 2.36
C ALA A 27 -0.94 16.34 2.71
N ALA A 28 -0.18 15.24 2.86
CA ALA A 28 1.25 15.29 3.17
C ALA A 28 2.09 15.93 2.05
N VAL A 29 1.65 15.88 0.79
CA VAL A 29 2.34 16.55 -0.33
C VAL A 29 2.17 18.06 -0.27
N TYR A 30 1.06 18.57 0.28
CA TYR A 30 0.80 20.00 0.40
C TYR A 30 1.46 20.65 1.64
N LEU A 31 1.99 19.84 2.57
CA LEU A 31 2.77 20.38 3.68
C LEU A 31 4.21 20.68 3.23
N PRO A 32 4.79 21.82 3.63
CA PRO A 32 6.15 22.22 3.28
C PRO A 32 7.20 21.45 4.10
N PHE A 33 7.23 20.13 3.97
CA PHE A 33 8.23 19.27 4.58
C PHE A 33 9.50 19.22 3.73
N SER A 34 10.62 18.85 4.34
CA SER A 34 11.85 18.56 3.60
C SER A 34 11.60 17.40 2.63
N GLN A 35 12.18 17.48 1.43
CA GLN A 35 11.95 16.53 0.34
C GLN A 35 12.17 15.07 0.78
N THR A 36 13.18 14.82 1.60
CA THR A 36 13.46 13.48 2.17
C THR A 36 12.31 12.98 3.05
N LEU A 37 11.73 13.84 3.89
CA LEU A 37 10.65 13.47 4.80
C LEU A 37 9.37 13.15 4.02
N THR A 38 9.05 13.95 3.01
CA THR A 38 7.89 13.73 2.12
C THR A 38 8.02 12.41 1.38
N VAL A 39 9.21 12.11 0.83
CA VAL A 39 9.48 10.85 0.14
C VAL A 39 9.30 9.67 1.10
N THR A 40 9.97 9.67 2.26
CA THR A 40 9.81 8.59 3.26
C THR A 40 8.36 8.41 3.69
N PHE A 41 7.62 9.49 3.89
CA PHE A 41 6.21 9.42 4.28
C PHE A 41 5.33 8.76 3.21
N ILE A 42 5.50 9.16 1.94
CA ILE A 42 4.78 8.55 0.80
C ILE A 42 5.09 7.05 0.72
N PHE A 43 6.35 6.65 0.93
CA PHE A 43 6.77 5.25 0.94
C PHE A 43 6.07 4.43 2.04
N VAL A 44 6.03 4.95 3.27
CA VAL A 44 5.36 4.28 4.38
C VAL A 44 3.86 4.13 4.09
N VAL A 45 3.21 5.18 3.60
CA VAL A 45 1.79 5.14 3.26
C VAL A 45 1.51 4.14 2.12
N ALA A 46 2.39 4.04 1.12
CA ALA A 46 2.27 3.06 0.05
C ALA A 46 2.41 1.63 0.57
N ALA A 47 3.37 1.36 1.46
CA ALA A 47 3.56 0.04 2.06
C ALA A 47 2.34 -0.41 2.88
N VAL A 48 1.75 0.49 3.68
CA VAL A 48 0.54 0.20 4.46
C VAL A 48 -0.66 -0.12 3.54
N LYS A 49 -0.83 0.63 2.45
CA LYS A 49 -1.88 0.34 1.45
C LYS A 49 -1.68 -1.03 0.82
N ALA A 50 -0.45 -1.36 0.40
CA ALA A 50 -0.13 -2.67 -0.18
C ALA A 50 -0.41 -3.81 0.82
N PHE A 51 -0.05 -3.63 2.09
CA PHE A 51 -0.36 -4.60 3.14
C PHE A 51 -1.87 -4.79 3.34
N LEU A 52 -2.66 -3.70 3.38
CA LEU A 52 -4.11 -3.80 3.48
C LEU A 52 -4.72 -4.52 2.27
N VAL A 53 -4.20 -4.27 1.07
CA VAL A 53 -4.63 -4.96 -0.16
C VAL A 53 -4.33 -6.46 -0.06
N ALA A 54 -3.12 -6.82 0.36
CA ALA A 54 -2.72 -8.21 0.54
C ALA A 54 -3.45 -8.93 1.68
N ALA A 55 -3.82 -8.22 2.75
CA ALA A 55 -4.50 -8.81 3.91
C ALA A 55 -6.01 -8.97 3.69
N ASN A 56 -6.65 -8.11 2.89
CA ASN A 56 -8.11 -8.03 2.81
C ASN A 56 -8.72 -8.28 1.42
N TYR A 57 -8.00 -7.97 0.34
CA TYR A 57 -8.51 -8.20 -1.03
C TYR A 57 -7.94 -9.47 -1.67
N MET A 58 -6.88 -10.03 -1.08
CA MET A 58 -6.40 -11.37 -1.41
C MET A 58 -7.04 -12.40 -0.48
N GLU A 59 -8.36 -12.54 -0.52
CA GLU A 59 -8.95 -13.82 -0.14
C GLU A 59 -8.50 -14.86 -1.18
N LEU A 60 -7.33 -15.44 -0.96
CA LEU A 60 -6.75 -16.51 -1.80
C LEU A 60 -7.54 -17.81 -1.58
N ARG A 61 -8.83 -17.80 -1.92
CA ARG A 61 -9.74 -18.93 -1.68
C ARG A 61 -9.52 -20.09 -2.66
N PHE A 62 -8.79 -19.89 -3.77
CA PHE A 62 -8.43 -20.94 -4.71
C PHE A 62 -7.00 -20.68 -5.25
N GLU A 63 -6.05 -21.56 -4.91
CA GLU A 63 -4.63 -21.57 -5.34
C GLU A 63 -3.70 -20.48 -4.75
N GLN A 64 -3.34 -20.66 -3.46
CA GLN A 64 -2.67 -19.68 -2.60
C GLN A 64 -1.20 -19.30 -2.93
N GLN A 65 -0.45 -20.13 -3.65
CA GLN A 65 0.99 -19.89 -3.79
C GLN A 65 1.34 -19.00 -4.97
N PHE A 66 0.78 -19.26 -6.15
CA PHE A 66 1.14 -18.51 -7.36
C PHE A 66 0.77 -17.03 -7.29
N ILE A 67 -0.42 -16.68 -6.79
CA ILE A 67 -0.86 -15.29 -6.67
C ILE A 67 -0.01 -14.52 -5.65
N ARG A 68 0.42 -15.18 -4.57
CA ARG A 68 1.35 -14.60 -3.59
C ARG A 68 2.72 -14.33 -4.21
N TYR A 69 3.26 -15.25 -5.00
CA TYR A 69 4.52 -15.01 -5.73
C TYR A 69 4.39 -13.85 -6.71
N ILE A 70 3.30 -13.77 -7.47
CA ILE A 70 3.04 -12.65 -8.39
C ILE A 70 2.91 -11.32 -7.64
N ALA A 71 2.34 -11.31 -6.43
CA ALA A 71 2.25 -10.12 -5.59
C ALA A 71 3.59 -9.68 -4.98
N ILE A 72 4.51 -10.61 -4.76
CA ILE A 72 5.86 -10.32 -4.25
C ILE A 72 6.73 -9.67 -5.32
N ILE A 73 6.55 -10.03 -6.60
CA ILE A 73 7.30 -9.45 -7.74
C ILE A 73 7.24 -7.92 -7.79
N PRO A 74 6.05 -7.24 -7.79
CA PRO A 74 5.99 -5.79 -7.82
C PRO A 74 6.56 -5.15 -6.55
N VAL A 75 6.50 -5.83 -5.40
CA VAL A 75 7.13 -5.33 -4.15
C VAL A 75 8.65 -5.34 -4.26
N ILE A 76 9.24 -6.43 -4.77
CA ILE A 76 10.68 -6.52 -5.01
C ILE A 76 11.13 -5.49 -6.04
N LEU A 77 10.42 -5.37 -7.17
CA LEU A 77 10.69 -4.35 -8.18
C LEU A 77 10.64 -2.94 -7.60
N PHE A 78 9.66 -2.66 -6.75
CA PHE A 78 9.51 -1.37 -6.09
C PHE A 78 10.68 -1.06 -5.14
N ILE A 79 11.13 -2.04 -4.34
CA ILE A 79 12.31 -1.90 -3.48
C ILE A 79 13.55 -1.61 -4.32
N ILE A 80 13.76 -2.37 -5.41
CA ILE A 80 14.90 -2.17 -6.31
C ILE A 80 14.84 -0.77 -6.92
N MET A 81 13.71 -0.36 -7.50
CA MET A 81 13.56 0.99 -8.06
C MET A 81 13.85 2.08 -7.03
N THR A 82 13.40 1.91 -5.79
CA THR A 82 13.65 2.89 -4.72
C THR A 82 15.14 2.99 -4.39
N LEU A 83 15.80 1.85 -4.21
CA LEU A 83 17.22 1.81 -3.90
C LEU A 83 18.10 2.29 -5.06
N THR A 84 17.65 2.11 -6.31
CA THR A 84 18.34 2.63 -7.50
C THR A 84 18.07 4.13 -7.70
N LEU A 85 16.89 4.62 -7.37
CA LEU A 85 16.54 6.03 -7.54
C LEU A 85 17.26 6.94 -6.54
N ILE A 86 17.49 6.49 -5.31
CA ILE A 86 18.20 7.26 -4.26
C ILE A 86 19.61 7.73 -4.69
N PRO A 87 20.51 6.86 -5.19
CA PRO A 87 21.80 7.30 -5.69
C PRO A 87 21.66 8.12 -6.97
N ASP A 88 20.74 7.77 -7.88
CA ASP A 88 20.53 8.46 -9.16
C ASP A 88 20.16 9.94 -8.97
N ILE A 89 19.21 10.23 -8.07
CA ILE A 89 18.85 11.62 -7.70
C ILE A 89 19.93 12.33 -6.87
N GLY A 90 20.74 11.57 -6.12
CA GLY A 90 21.80 12.10 -5.26
C GLY A 90 23.10 12.42 -5.99
N THR A 91 23.36 11.77 -7.13
CA THR A 91 24.56 11.99 -7.96
C THR A 91 24.42 13.11 -8.99
N ALA A 92 23.26 13.78 -9.06
CA ALA A 92 23.01 14.90 -9.98
C ALA A 92 23.50 16.26 -9.46
N HIS A 93 24.44 16.28 -8.51
CA HIS A 93 25.10 17.49 -7.99
C HIS A 93 26.55 17.58 -8.45
#